data_AF-A0A6B2TKR7-F1
#
_entry.id   AF-A0A6B2TKR7-F1
#
_cell.length_a   1.000
_cell.length_b   1.000
_cell.length_c   1.000
_cell.angle_alpha   90.00
_cell.angle_beta   90.00
_cell.angle_gamma   90.00
#
_symmetry.space_group_name_H-M   'P 1'
#
loop_
_entity.id
_entity.type
_entity.pdbx_description
1 polymer ?
#
loop_
_entity_poly.entity_id
_entity_poly.type
_entity_poly.pdbx_seq_one_letter_code
_entity_poly.pdbx_strand_id
1 'polypeptide(L)'
;VLPPRGGWRQEPGLPAPEAVRSLVKRAVAEFRARVEELPAERRVRAELDRVGREIWSRPVADTELPVRAAHAAQSLGFLRGDALTLLSSGPWLRLRTAYGSVAVRKAGIGGLTVTPA
;
A
#
# COMPACT_ATOMS: atom_id res chain seq x y z
N VAL A 1 -8.32 -14.23 7.91
CA VAL A 1 -9.36 -14.32 6.85
C VAL A 1 -8.71 -14.11 5.50
N LEU A 2 -9.04 -14.94 4.50
CA LEU A 2 -8.47 -14.84 3.15
C LEU A 2 -9.30 -13.90 2.25
N PRO A 3 -8.72 -13.34 1.17
CA PRO A 3 -9.47 -12.57 0.19
C PRO A 3 -10.57 -13.42 -0.47
N PRO A 4 -11.74 -12.83 -0.78
CA PRO A 4 -12.82 -13.56 -1.44
C PRO A 4 -12.44 -13.96 -2.86
N ARG A 5 -12.93 -15.12 -3.30
CA ARG A 5 -12.74 -15.62 -4.66
C ARG A 5 -13.56 -14.86 -5.72
N GLY A 6 -14.69 -14.26 -5.31
CA GLY A 6 -15.62 -13.54 -6.20
C GLY A 6 -16.23 -12.28 -5.58
N GLY A 7 -17.23 -11.71 -6.25
CA GLY A 7 -17.94 -10.50 -5.79
C GLY A 7 -17.14 -9.20 -5.92
N TRP A 8 -16.11 -9.20 -6.76
CA TRP A 8 -15.27 -8.03 -6.99
C TRP A 8 -15.98 -7.02 -7.90
N ARG A 9 -16.04 -5.76 -7.48
CA ARG A 9 -16.54 -4.64 -8.28
C ARG A 9 -15.43 -3.64 -8.52
N GLN A 10 -15.41 -3.03 -9.70
CA GLN A 10 -14.42 -2.01 -10.04
C GLN A 10 -14.71 -0.70 -9.30
N GLU A 11 -13.67 -0.12 -8.72
CA GLU A 11 -13.71 1.18 -8.08
C GLU A 11 -13.05 2.24 -8.96
N PRO A 12 -13.65 3.43 -9.12
CA PRO A 12 -13.04 4.54 -9.85
C PRO A 12 -11.95 5.23 -9.00
N GLY A 13 -11.34 6.27 -9.58
CA GLY A 13 -10.45 7.18 -8.84
C GLY A 13 -8.97 6.80 -8.80
N LEU A 14 -8.58 5.63 -9.34
CA LEU A 14 -7.16 5.32 -9.50
C LEU A 14 -6.51 6.28 -10.51
N PRO A 15 -5.37 6.91 -10.16
CA PRO A 15 -4.57 7.66 -11.11
C PRO A 15 -3.96 6.77 -12.20
N ALA A 16 -3.43 7.40 -13.24
CA ALA A 16 -2.65 6.73 -14.27
C ALA A 16 -1.44 5.96 -13.65
N PRO A 17 -1.00 4.85 -14.27
CA PRO A 17 0.09 4.02 -13.74
C PRO A 17 1.36 4.79 -13.40
N GLU A 18 1.77 5.76 -14.23
CA GLU A 18 2.95 6.59 -13.97
C GLU A 18 2.78 7.49 -12.74
N ALA A 19 1.58 8.03 -12.53
CA ALA A 19 1.28 8.81 -11.34
C ALA A 19 1.34 7.94 -10.07
N VAL A 20 0.86 6.69 -10.14
CA VAL A 20 0.99 5.73 -9.03
C VAL A 20 2.46 5.39 -8.76
N ARG A 21 3.26 5.11 -9.79
CA ARG A 21 4.71 4.87 -9.64
C ARG A 21 5.44 6.05 -9.02
N SER A 22 5.12 7.27 -9.49
CA SER A 22 5.69 8.51 -8.96
C SER A 22 5.29 8.75 -7.50
N LEU A 23 4.03 8.46 -7.14
CA LEU A 23 3.55 8.56 -5.77
C LEU A 23 4.29 7.59 -4.84
N VAL A 24 4.51 6.34 -5.25
CA VAL A 24 5.29 5.38 -4.47
C VAL A 24 6.75 5.86 -4.30
N LYS A 25 7.39 6.34 -5.37
CA LYS A 25 8.74 6.92 -5.29
C LYS A 25 8.82 8.05 -4.27
N ARG A 26 7.85 8.97 -4.26
CA ARG A 26 7.77 10.06 -3.27
C ARG A 26 7.61 9.53 -1.84
N ALA A 27 6.75 8.54 -1.64
CA ALA A 27 6.55 7.95 -0.31
C ALA A 27 7.81 7.25 0.22
N VAL A 28 8.56 6.57 -0.65
CA VAL A 28 9.87 5.97 -0.30
C VAL A 28 10.91 7.04 0.04
N ALA A 29 10.98 8.11 -0.75
CA ALA A 29 11.87 9.23 -0.48
C ALA A 29 11.54 9.91 0.87
N GLU A 30 10.26 10.14 1.15
CA GLU A 30 9.82 10.71 2.43
C GLU A 30 10.17 9.81 3.61
N PHE A 31 9.96 8.50 3.49
CA PHE A 31 10.35 7.55 4.53
C PHE A 31 11.84 7.64 4.83
N ARG A 32 12.69 7.64 3.79
CA ARG A 32 14.15 7.76 3.95
C ARG A 32 14.53 9.07 4.64
N ALA A 33 14.01 10.20 4.16
CA ALA A 33 14.28 11.52 4.74
C ALA A 33 13.91 11.58 6.23
N ARG A 34 12.71 11.11 6.60
CA ARG A 34 12.29 11.08 8.01
C ARG A 34 13.14 10.16 8.87
N VAL A 35 13.62 9.04 8.34
CA VAL A 35 14.52 8.12 9.07
C VAL A 35 15.90 8.74 9.24
N GLU A 36 16.40 9.47 8.24
CA GLU A 36 17.68 10.18 8.30
C GLU A 36 17.64 11.34 9.32
N GLU A 37 16.50 12.03 9.45
CA GLU A 37 16.28 13.08 10.44
C GLU A 37 16.21 12.57 11.90
N LEU A 38 15.96 11.27 12.11
CA LEU A 38 15.96 10.70 13.46
C LEU A 38 17.39 10.71 14.04
N PRO A 39 17.57 11.11 15.32
CA PRO A 39 18.80 10.87 16.05
C PRO A 39 19.17 9.39 16.04
N ALA A 40 20.47 9.07 16.02
CA ALA A 40 20.95 7.70 15.87
C ALA A 40 20.35 6.75 16.95
N GLU A 41 20.17 7.26 18.16
CA GLU A 41 19.62 6.54 19.32
C GLU A 41 18.13 6.20 19.14
N ARG A 42 17.42 6.96 18.30
CA ARG A 42 16.00 6.77 18.00
C ARG A 42 15.74 6.05 16.68
N ARG A 43 16.77 5.69 15.90
CA ARG A 43 16.64 4.87 14.68
C ARG A 43 16.40 3.39 15.00
N VAL A 44 15.45 3.13 15.89
CA VAL A 44 15.06 1.80 16.36
C VAL A 44 13.81 1.30 15.65
N ARG A 45 13.58 -0.01 15.67
CA ARG A 45 12.48 -0.65 14.94
C ARG A 45 11.12 -0.01 15.21
N ALA A 46 10.82 0.32 16.47
CA ALA A 46 9.54 0.90 16.86
C ALA A 46 9.26 2.26 16.16
N GLU A 47 10.28 3.12 16.06
CA GLU A 47 10.16 4.42 15.38
C GLU A 47 10.08 4.25 13.86
N LEU A 48 10.89 3.35 13.28
CA LEU A 48 10.80 3.03 11.86
C LEU A 48 9.41 2.49 11.49
N ASP A 49 8.83 1.65 12.34
CA ASP A 49 7.47 1.13 12.15
C ASP A 49 6.41 2.21 12.32
N ARG A 50 6.61 3.17 13.23
CA ARG A 50 5.71 4.32 13.38
C ARG A 50 5.70 5.19 12.13
N VAL A 51 6.87 5.62 11.68
CA VAL A 51 7.03 6.42 10.45
C VAL A 51 6.50 5.67 9.23
N GLY A 52 6.82 4.37 9.14
CA GLY A 52 6.32 3.50 8.08
C GLY A 52 4.79 3.42 8.08
N ARG A 53 4.16 3.12 9.22
CA ARG A 53 2.69 3.07 9.31
C ARG A 53 2.03 4.36 8.87
N GLU A 54 2.55 5.51 9.26
CA GLU A 54 2.02 6.82 8.85
C GLU A 54 2.09 7.03 7.33
N ILE A 55 3.18 6.66 6.66
CA ILE A 55 3.34 6.87 5.22
C ILE A 55 2.56 5.82 4.43
N TRP A 56 2.72 4.54 4.78
CA TRP A 56 2.18 3.44 4.01
C TRP A 56 0.65 3.27 4.15
N SER A 57 0.04 3.86 5.18
CA SER A 57 -1.41 3.84 5.39
C SER A 57 -2.17 4.93 4.62
N ARG A 58 -1.48 5.93 4.06
CA ARG A 58 -2.13 7.02 3.31
C ARG A 58 -2.88 6.46 2.10
N PRO A 59 -4.03 7.05 1.73
CA PRO A 59 -4.73 6.69 0.51
C PRO A 59 -3.95 7.10 -0.74
N VAL A 60 -4.11 6.32 -1.82
CA VAL A 60 -3.66 6.69 -3.17
C VAL A 60 -4.76 7.53 -3.81
N ALA A 61 -4.48 8.83 -4.00
CA ALA A 61 -5.46 9.81 -4.48
C ALA A 61 -6.77 9.74 -3.67
N ASP A 62 -7.92 9.81 -4.33
CA ASP A 62 -9.24 9.79 -3.68
C ASP A 62 -9.77 8.37 -3.42
N THR A 63 -8.91 7.36 -3.47
CA THR A 63 -9.28 5.95 -3.25
C THR A 63 -8.96 5.49 -1.84
N GLU A 64 -9.64 4.44 -1.38
CA GLU A 64 -9.28 3.77 -0.12
C GLU A 64 -8.05 2.84 -0.23
N LEU A 65 -7.39 2.79 -1.40
CA LEU A 65 -6.20 1.95 -1.60
C LEU A 65 -5.00 2.56 -0.85
N PRO A 66 -4.41 1.86 0.14
CA PRO A 66 -3.26 2.39 0.85
C PRO A 66 -2.00 2.35 0.00
N VAL A 67 -1.09 3.32 0.18
CA VAL A 67 0.23 3.37 -0.47
C VAL A 67 0.98 2.05 -0.33
N ARG A 68 0.86 1.35 0.80
CA ARG A 68 1.49 0.03 1.02
C ARG A 68 1.18 -1.00 -0.07
N ALA A 69 -0.05 -0.98 -0.60
CA ALA A 69 -0.47 -1.93 -1.63
C ALA A 69 0.17 -1.60 -2.98
N ALA A 70 0.25 -0.31 -3.32
CA ALA A 70 0.95 0.17 -4.51
C ALA A 70 2.46 -0.10 -4.41
N HIS A 71 3.06 0.16 -3.24
CA HIS A 71 4.47 -0.16 -2.99
C HIS A 71 4.74 -1.66 -3.13
N ALA A 72 3.92 -2.53 -2.54
CA ALA A 72 4.05 -3.98 -2.71
C ALA A 72 3.95 -4.39 -4.19
N ALA A 73 3.00 -3.83 -4.95
CA ALA A 73 2.89 -4.08 -6.38
C ALA A 73 4.14 -3.62 -7.14
N GLN A 74 4.77 -2.51 -6.74
CA GLN A 74 6.03 -2.07 -7.33
C GLN A 74 7.19 -3.01 -7.00
N SER A 75 7.36 -3.39 -5.73
CA SER A 75 8.43 -4.30 -5.29
C SER A 75 8.34 -5.67 -5.94
N LEU A 76 7.12 -6.13 -6.26
CA LEU A 76 6.87 -7.39 -6.97
C LEU A 76 6.95 -7.25 -8.50
N GLY A 77 7.20 -6.05 -9.03
CA GLY A 77 7.30 -5.81 -10.47
C GLY A 77 5.96 -5.77 -11.23
N PHE A 78 4.83 -5.65 -10.52
CA PHE A 78 3.50 -5.65 -11.14
C PHE A 78 3.15 -4.32 -11.82
N LEU A 79 3.74 -3.20 -11.38
CA LEU A 79 3.46 -1.85 -11.93
C LEU A 79 4.19 -1.51 -13.24
N ARG A 80 4.64 -2.51 -14.00
CA ARG A 80 5.40 -2.33 -15.26
C ARG A 80 4.55 -2.15 -16.52
N GLY A 81 3.22 -2.23 -16.41
CA GLY A 81 2.29 -2.02 -17.53
C GLY A 81 1.50 -0.72 -17.44
N ASP A 82 0.62 -0.53 -18.41
CA ASP A 82 -0.13 0.73 -18.60
C ASP A 82 -1.59 0.66 -18.12
N ALA A 83 -2.00 -0.48 -17.56
CA ALA A 83 -3.34 -0.68 -17.05
C ALA A 83 -3.33 -1.08 -15.57
N LEU A 84 -4.06 -0.31 -14.77
CA LEU A 84 -4.36 -0.61 -13.37
C LEU A 84 -5.87 -0.69 -13.18
N THR A 85 -6.31 -1.61 -12.34
CA THR A 85 -7.72 -1.70 -11.94
C THR A 85 -7.80 -1.87 -10.44
N LEU A 86 -8.58 -1.00 -9.79
CA LEU A 86 -8.95 -1.16 -8.38
C LEU A 86 -10.26 -1.92 -8.32
N LEU A 87 -10.28 -2.95 -7.48
CA LEU A 87 -11.46 -3.75 -7.22
C LEU A 87 -11.76 -3.73 -5.72
N SER A 88 -13.03 -3.74 -5.35
CA SER A 88 -13.48 -3.91 -3.96
C SER A 88 -14.37 -5.15 -3.81
N SER A 89 -14.33 -5.77 -2.63
CA SER A 89 -15.27 -6.82 -2.22
C SER A 89 -15.37 -6.84 -0.69
N GLY A 90 -16.45 -6.27 -0.16
CA GLY A 90 -16.61 -6.05 1.29
C GLY A 90 -15.42 -5.26 1.88
N PRO A 91 -14.73 -5.77 2.90
CA PRO A 91 -13.59 -5.09 3.52
C PRO A 91 -12.29 -5.22 2.71
N TRP A 92 -12.31 -5.81 1.52
CA TRP A 92 -11.13 -6.02 0.69
C TRP A 92 -11.04 -5.04 -0.45
N LEU A 93 -9.80 -4.65 -0.76
CA LEU A 93 -9.40 -4.00 -1.99
C LEU A 93 -8.39 -4.87 -2.72
N ARG A 94 -8.38 -4.80 -4.05
CA ARG A 94 -7.40 -5.47 -4.88
C ARG A 94 -6.93 -4.51 -5.98
N LEU A 95 -5.64 -4.24 -5.99
CA LEU A 95 -4.96 -3.61 -7.11
C LEU A 95 -4.57 -4.70 -8.10
N ARG A 96 -5.18 -4.70 -9.29
CA ARG A 96 -4.91 -5.64 -10.37
C ARG A 96 -4.14 -4.96 -11.49
N THR A 97 -3.18 -5.69 -12.04
CA THR A 97 -2.36 -5.31 -13.20
C THR A 97 -2.33 -6.48 -14.19
N ALA A 98 -1.71 -6.30 -15.36
CA ALA A 98 -1.46 -7.39 -16.30
C ALA A 98 -0.49 -8.46 -15.74
N TYR A 99 0.30 -8.13 -14.73
CA TYR A 99 1.42 -8.96 -14.26
C TYR A 99 1.19 -9.57 -12.88
N GLY A 100 0.04 -9.31 -12.27
CA GLY A 100 -0.29 -9.77 -10.93
C GLY A 100 -1.27 -8.86 -10.23
N SER A 101 -1.60 -9.22 -8.99
CA SER A 101 -2.49 -8.43 -8.15
C SER A 101 -2.05 -8.43 -6.70
N VAL A 102 -2.31 -7.33 -6.01
CA VAL A 102 -2.12 -7.19 -4.56
C VAL A 102 -3.50 -6.97 -3.93
N ALA A 103 -3.87 -7.83 -2.98
CA ALA A 103 -5.10 -7.69 -2.21
C ALA A 103 -4.78 -7.25 -0.78
N VAL A 104 -5.51 -6.27 -0.28
CA VAL A 104 -5.37 -5.75 1.08
C VAL A 104 -6.74 -5.56 1.72
N ARG A 105 -6.79 -5.61 3.04
CA ARG A 105 -7.99 -5.20 3.79
C ARG A 105 -8.01 -3.67 3.94
N LYS A 106 -9.16 -3.05 3.70
CA LYS A 106 -9.44 -1.65 4.07
C LYS A 106 -9.13 -1.49 5.55
N ALA A 107 -8.49 -0.38 5.93
CA ALA A 107 -8.16 -0.16 7.32
C ALA A 107 -9.46 0.02 8.13
N GLY A 108 -9.68 -0.90 9.07
CA GLY A 108 -10.72 -0.88 10.10
C GLY A 108 -10.16 -1.58 11.34
N ILE A 109 -10.67 -1.19 12.51
CA ILE A 109 -10.25 -1.64 13.85
C ILE A 109 -9.98 -3.16 13.83
N GLY A 110 -8.72 -3.56 14.02
CA GLY A 110 -8.32 -4.97 13.93
C GLY A 110 -7.09 -5.17 13.05
N GLY A 111 -5.97 -4.60 13.48
CA GLY A 111 -4.67 -5.11 13.06
C GLY A 111 -4.54 -6.55 13.55
N LEU A 112 -4.11 -7.46 12.67
CA LEU A 112 -3.68 -8.79 13.09
C LEU A 112 -2.44 -8.61 13.98
N THR A 113 -2.63 -8.76 15.29
CA THR A 113 -1.52 -8.98 16.23
C THR A 113 -0.93 -10.35 15.92
N VAL A 114 0.20 -10.36 15.22
CA VAL A 114 1.03 -11.55 15.11
C VAL A 114 2.03 -11.47 16.26
N THR A 115 1.79 -12.24 17.31
CA THR A 115 2.78 -12.47 18.37
C THR A 115 3.69 -13.60 17.87
N PRO A 116 5.00 -13.40 17.69
CA PRO A 116 5.91 -14.51 17.43
C PRO A 116 5.89 -15.46 18.64
N ALA A 117 5.90 -16.77 18.35
CA ALA A 117 6.00 -17.84 19.34
C ALA A 117 7.40 -17.91 19.95
#